data_AF-A0A1H2JUJ0-F1
#
_entry.id   AF-A0A1H2JUJ0-F1
#
_cell.length_a   1.000
_cell.length_b   1.000
_cell.length_c   1.000
_cell.angle_alpha   90.00
_cell.angle_beta   90.00
_cell.angle_gamma   90.00
#
_symmetry.space_group_name_H-M   'P 1'
#
loop_
_entity.id
_entity.type
_entity.pdbx_description
1 polymer ?
#
loop_
_entity_poly.entity_id
_entity_poly.type
_entity_poly.pdbx_seq_one_letter_code
_entity_poly.pdbx_strand_id
1 'polypeptide(L)' 'MLFDCPECALPATVTSHGTLAGTSGPVEHVAVHCVGGHRFLGPADTLRVLLPQR' A
#
# COMPACT_ATOMS: atom_id res chain seq x y z
N MET A 1 -9.57 -1.41 0.22
CA MET A 1 -8.87 -1.60 1.51
C MET A 1 -8.28 -0.25 1.87
N LEU A 2 -8.39 0.20 3.13
CA LEU A 2 -7.85 1.50 3.55
C LEU A 2 -6.55 1.28 4.32
N PHE A 3 -5.51 2.03 4.00
CA PHE A 3 -4.17 1.92 4.61
C PHE A 3 -3.77 3.24 5.26
N ASP A 4 -2.83 3.18 6.19
CA ASP A 4 -2.12 4.38 6.64
C ASP A 4 -1.07 4.79 5.61
N CYS A 5 -1.00 6.09 5.29
CA CYS A 5 0.12 6.64 4.56
C CYS A 5 1.41 6.49 5.39
N PRO A 6 2.47 5.84 4.88
CA PRO A 6 3.73 5.68 5.63
C PRO A 6 4.40 7.01 6.00
N GLU A 7 4.12 8.08 5.27
CA GLU A 7 4.77 9.37 5.44
C GLU A 7 4.03 10.28 6.44
N CYS A 8 2.70 10.33 6.38
CA CYS A 8 1.90 11.28 7.17
C CYS A 8 0.81 10.65 8.03
N ALA A 9 0.68 9.32 8.05
CA ALA A 9 -0.34 8.56 8.79
C ALA A 9 -1.80 8.95 8.46
N LEU A 10 -2.04 9.66 7.35
CA LEU A 10 -3.39 9.94 6.87
C LEU A 10 -3.94 8.73 6.07
N PRO A 11 -5.27 8.57 6.01
CA PRO A 11 -5.91 7.55 5.20
C PRO A 11 -5.43 7.54 3.74
N ALA A 12 -5.09 6.35 3.25
CA ALA A 12 -4.67 6.07 1.89
C ALA A 12 -5.50 4.96 1.25
N THR A 13 -5.81 5.16 -0.03
CA THR A 13 -6.58 4.21 -0.84
C THR A 13 -5.67 3.55 -1.85
N VAL A 14 -5.87 2.24 -2.06
CA VAL A 14 -5.17 1.48 -3.11
C VAL A 14 -5.55 2.02 -4.49
N THR A 15 -4.54 2.34 -5.29
CA THR A 15 -4.72 2.73 -6.70
C THR A 15 -4.35 1.62 -7.66
N SER A 16 -3.42 0.73 -7.28
CA SER A 16 -3.11 -0.49 -8.00
C SER A 16 -2.52 -1.55 -7.08
N HIS A 17 -2.62 -2.81 -7.49
CA HIS A 17 -1.91 -3.93 -6.87
C HIS A 17 -1.25 -4.78 -7.94
N GLY A 18 -0.21 -5.52 -7.58
CA GLY A 18 0.37 -6.51 -8.48
C GLY A 18 1.59 -7.19 -7.89
N THR A 19 1.88 -8.38 -8.40
CA THR A 19 3.07 -9.14 -8.02
C THR A 19 4.27 -8.65 -8.82
N LEU A 20 5.35 -8.29 -8.13
CA LEU A 20 6.64 -8.01 -8.75
C LEU A 20 7.61 -9.17 -8.48
N ALA A 21 8.48 -9.46 -9.44
CA ALA A 21 9.55 -10.41 -9.24
C ALA A 21 10.57 -9.84 -8.22
N GLY A 22 10.78 -10.55 -7.11
CA GLY A 22 11.79 -10.23 -6.10
C GLY A 22 12.93 -11.24 -6.11
N THR A 23 14.03 -10.90 -5.43
CA THR A 23 15.22 -11.76 -5.32
C THR A 23 15.00 -13.01 -4.47
N SER A 24 14.03 -12.96 -3.56
CA SER A 24 13.63 -14.09 -2.70
C SER A 24 12.33 -14.76 -3.18
N GLY A 25 11.86 -14.42 -4.38
CA GLY A 25 10.58 -14.85 -4.94
C GLY A 25 9.65 -13.68 -5.26
N PRO A 26 8.46 -13.96 -5.82
CA PRO A 26 7.47 -12.94 -6.12
C PRO A 26 6.98 -12.23 -4.85
N VAL A 27 6.82 -10.91 -4.91
CA VAL A 27 6.36 -10.07 -3.80
C VAL A 27 5.16 -9.25 -4.23
N GLU A 28 4.08 -9.33 -3.45
CA GLU A 28 2.89 -8.52 -3.64
C GLU A 28 3.19 -7.05 -3.33
N HIS A 29 2.99 -6.18 -4.32
CA HIS A 29 3.13 -4.75 -4.17
C HIS A 29 1.78 -4.06 -4.34
N VAL A 30 1.61 -2.96 -3.62
CA VAL A 30 0.45 -2.08 -3.78
C VAL A 30 0.91 -0.64 -3.92
N ALA A 31 0.23 0.08 -4.80
CA ALA A 31 0.30 1.53 -4.85
C ALA A 31 -0.86 2.10 -4.05
N VAL A 32 -0.57 3.05 -3.17
CA VAL A 32 -1.58 3.79 -2.40
C VAL A 32 -1.43 5.28 -2.61
N HIS A 33 -2.55 6.00 -2.55
CA HIS A 33 -2.62 7.45 -2.60
C HIS A 33 -3.39 7.97 -1.39
N CYS A 34 -2.77 8.84 -0.60
CA CYS A 34 -3.39 9.40 0.61
C CYS A 34 -4.15 10.69 0.35
N VAL A 35 -5.04 11.05 1.27
CA VAL A 35 -5.81 12.30 1.21
C VAL A 35 -4.93 13.56 1.27
N GLY A 36 -3.70 13.43 1.78
CA GLY A 36 -2.68 14.49 1.76
C GLY A 36 -1.91 14.61 0.43
N GLY A 37 -2.16 13.72 -0.54
CA GLY A 37 -1.54 13.75 -1.87
C GLY A 37 -0.28 12.90 -2.04
N HIS A 38 0.21 12.23 -1.00
CA HIS A 38 1.38 11.35 -1.10
C HIS A 38 1.05 10.05 -1.83
N ARG A 39 1.97 9.61 -2.68
CA ARG A 39 1.91 8.34 -3.39
C ARG A 39 2.99 7.43 -2.86
N PHE A 40 2.62 6.21 -2.51
CA PHE A 40 3.54 5.19 -2.06
C PHE A 40 3.35 3.92 -2.87
N LEU A 41 4.46 3.29 -3.25
CA LEU A 41 4.50 1.98 -3.88
C LEU A 41 5.46 1.11 -3.07
N GLY A 42 4.97 0.01 -2.53
CA GLY A 42 5.79 -0.89 -1.74
C GLY A 42 5.14 -2.24 -1.49
N PRO A 43 5.83 -3.15 -0.78
CA PRO A 43 5.31 -4.46 -0.44
C PRO A 43 4.04 -4.33 0.41
N ALA A 44 2.99 -5.08 0.05
CA ALA A 44 1.69 -5.01 0.72
C ALA A 44 1.79 -5.34 2.22
N ASP A 45 2.73 -6.22 2.60
CA ASP A 45 2.98 -6.65 3.98
C ASP A 45 3.64 -5.57 4.86
N THR A 46 4.21 -4.52 4.27
CA THR A 46 4.79 -3.40 5.02
C THR A 46 3.78 -2.29 5.34
N LEU A 47 2.61 -2.32 4.71
CA LEU A 47 1.58 -1.30 4.89
C LEU A 47 0.63 -1.65 6.03
N ARG A 48 0.38 -0.65 6.88
CA ARG A 48 -0.58 -0.78 7.97
C ARG A 48 -2.00 -0.62 7.45
N VAL A 49 -2.83 -1.64 7.68
CA VAL A 49 -4.25 -1.65 7.30
C VAL A 49 -5.07 -0.91 8.36
N LEU A 50 -5.85 0.09 7.92
CA LEU A 50 -6.81 0.81 8.77
C LEU A 50 -8.17 0.10 8.81
N LEU A 51 -8.64 -0.38 7.65
CA LEU A 51 -9.91 -1.09 7.52
C LEU A 51 -9.75 -2.25 6.53
N PRO A 52 -9.88 -3.52 6.99
CA PRO A 52 -9.98 -4.64 6.08
C PRO A 52 -11.29 -4.54 5.29
N GLN A 53 -11.23 -4.74 3.97
CA GLN A 53 -12.46 -4.88 3.19
C GLN A 53 -13.01 -6.29 3.42
N ARG A 54 -14.28 -6.34 3.81
CA ARG A 54 -15.04 -7.58 4.03
C ARG A 54 -15.29 -8.30 2.73
#